data_AF-A0A0D3ANU1-F1
#
_entry.id   AF-A0A0D3ANU1-F1
#
_cell.length_a   1.000
_cell.length_b   1.000
_cell.length_c   1.000
_cell.angle_alpha   90.00
_cell.angle_beta   90.00
_cell.angle_gamma   90.00
#
_symmetry.space_group_name_H-M   'P 1'
#
loop_
_entity.id
_entity.type
_entity.pdbx_description
1 polymer ?
#
loop_
_entity_poly.entity_id
_entity_poly.type
_entity_poly.pdbx_seq_one_letter_code
_entity_poly.pdbx_strand_id
1 'polypeptide(L)'
;MFTFPCYLGKLTFDDALVDSGASVNVISMEMMKSLGIESMEPNTSSLQFGDSSSTTPIGLIKDFTLKIGACTIPIDVTVLKMATEKRVPLILGTPFLTTVGACIDFANKKVTLVNGD
;
A
#
# COMPACT_ATOMS: atom_id res chain seq x y z
N MET A 1 15.44 -3.59 -0.09
CA MET A 1 13.99 -3.81 -0.29
C MET A 1 13.45 -4.39 1.00
N PHE A 2 12.41 -3.79 1.53
CA PHE A 2 11.76 -4.27 2.74
C PHE A 2 10.34 -4.67 2.39
N THR A 3 9.92 -5.81 2.89
CA THR A 3 8.58 -6.32 2.71
C THR A 3 8.12 -6.95 4.00
N PHE A 4 6.81 -7.10 4.16
CA PHE A 4 6.26 -7.96 5.21
C PHE A 4 4.96 -8.62 4.75
N PRO A 5 4.62 -9.77 5.34
CA PRO A 5 3.35 -10.40 5.09
C PRO A 5 2.21 -9.60 5.72
N CYS A 6 1.12 -9.45 5.00
CA CYS A 6 -0.08 -8.77 5.49
C CYS A 6 -1.34 -9.25 4.78
N TYR A 7 -2.48 -8.84 5.32
CA TYR A 7 -3.79 -9.13 4.77
C TYR A 7 -4.52 -7.82 4.52
N LEU A 8 -4.97 -7.60 3.29
CA LEU A 8 -5.81 -6.46 2.93
C LEU A 8 -7.20 -7.02 2.67
N GLY A 9 -8.13 -6.83 3.60
CA GLY A 9 -9.44 -7.48 3.54
C GLY A 9 -9.33 -9.00 3.41
N LYS A 10 -9.66 -9.56 2.24
CA LYS A 10 -9.56 -11.00 1.93
C LYS A 10 -8.35 -11.39 1.08
N LEU A 11 -7.51 -10.43 0.68
CA LEU A 11 -6.28 -10.70 -0.06
C LEU A 11 -5.12 -10.92 0.89
N THR A 12 -4.30 -11.92 0.60
CA THR A 12 -3.07 -12.24 1.33
C THR A 12 -1.87 -11.80 0.52
N PHE A 13 -0.93 -11.13 1.18
CA PHE A 13 0.36 -10.72 0.61
C PHE A 13 1.46 -11.35 1.45
N ASP A 14 2.35 -12.09 0.82
CA ASP A 14 3.57 -12.58 1.48
C ASP A 14 4.65 -11.49 1.52
N ASP A 15 4.57 -10.55 0.57
CA ASP A 15 5.62 -9.59 0.25
C ASP A 15 5.08 -8.19 -0.10
N ALA A 16 4.24 -7.61 0.77
CA ALA A 16 3.84 -6.20 0.60
C ALA A 16 5.05 -5.28 0.71
N LEU A 17 5.23 -4.41 -0.28
CA LEU A 17 6.40 -3.54 -0.41
C LEU A 17 6.31 -2.36 0.56
N VAL A 18 7.35 -2.19 1.38
CA VAL A 18 7.54 -1.02 2.23
C VAL A 18 8.35 0.01 1.47
N ASP A 19 7.75 1.17 1.21
CA ASP A 19 8.36 2.23 0.42
C ASP A 19 8.23 3.60 1.11
N SER A 20 9.31 4.04 1.76
CA SER A 20 9.37 5.38 2.35
C SER A 20 9.44 6.51 1.32
N GLY A 21 9.71 6.19 0.04
CA GLY A 21 9.66 7.15 -1.06
C GLY A 21 8.25 7.33 -1.64
N ALA A 22 7.33 6.40 -1.37
CA ALA A 22 5.95 6.51 -1.80
C ALA A 22 5.15 7.46 -0.90
N SER A 23 4.49 8.44 -1.50
CA SER A 23 3.63 9.41 -0.80
C SER A 23 2.23 8.86 -0.48
N VAL A 24 1.87 7.70 -1.04
CA VAL A 24 0.57 7.04 -0.89
C VAL A 24 0.75 5.53 -0.76
N ASN A 25 -0.24 4.85 -0.18
CA ASN A 25 -0.36 3.39 -0.31
C ASN A 25 -1.04 3.06 -1.65
N VAL A 26 -0.63 1.99 -2.32
CA VAL A 26 -1.08 1.67 -3.68
C VAL A 26 -1.56 0.24 -3.81
N ILE A 27 -2.69 0.06 -4.49
CA ILE A 27 -3.15 -1.22 -5.04
C ILE A 27 -3.52 -1.10 -6.52
N SER A 28 -3.55 -2.21 -7.23
CA SER A 28 -4.04 -2.24 -8.61
C SER A 28 -5.58 -2.27 -8.66
N MET A 29 -6.14 -1.83 -9.79
CA MET A 29 -7.56 -1.98 -10.07
C MET A 29 -8.05 -3.44 -9.99
N GLU A 30 -7.19 -4.39 -10.35
CA GLU A 30 -7.51 -5.82 -10.27
C GLU A 30 -7.61 -6.31 -8.81
N MET A 31 -6.74 -5.80 -7.94
CA MET A 31 -6.81 -6.08 -6.51
C MET A 31 -8.08 -5.49 -5.89
N MET A 32 -8.42 -4.24 -6.25
CA MET A 32 -9.68 -3.61 -5.85
C MET A 32 -10.90 -4.45 -6.24
N LYS A 33 -10.95 -4.93 -7.50
CA LYS A 33 -12.02 -5.83 -7.97
C LYS A 33 -12.01 -7.14 -7.20
N SER A 34 -10.83 -7.71 -6.97
CA SER A 34 -10.69 -8.95 -6.22
C SER A 34 -11.20 -8.80 -4.79
N LEU A 35 -11.01 -7.63 -4.17
CA LEU A 35 -11.57 -7.28 -2.85
C LEU A 35 -13.11 -7.18 -2.85
N GLY A 36 -13.75 -7.10 -4.03
CA GLY A 36 -15.21 -6.92 -4.16
C GLY A 36 -15.65 -5.49 -3.87
N ILE A 37 -14.75 -4.53 -4.03
CA ILE A 37 -15.04 -3.10 -3.84
C ILE A 37 -15.63 -2.58 -5.14
N GLU A 38 -16.80 -1.94 -5.07
CA GLU A 38 -17.52 -1.46 -6.26
C GLU A 38 -17.42 0.05 -6.46
N SER A 39 -17.08 0.80 -5.40
CA SER A 39 -16.95 2.25 -5.43
C SER A 39 -15.73 2.73 -4.67
N MET A 40 -15.22 3.89 -5.08
CA MET A 40 -14.11 4.60 -4.46
C MET A 40 -14.31 6.10 -4.69
N GLU A 41 -13.66 6.94 -3.89
CA GLU A 41 -13.68 8.37 -4.12
C GLU A 41 -12.87 8.71 -5.38
N PRO A 42 -13.39 9.52 -6.32
CA PRO A 42 -12.60 9.99 -7.44
C PRO A 42 -11.37 10.74 -6.94
N ASN A 43 -10.21 10.49 -7.56
CA ASN A 43 -8.97 11.17 -7.22
C ASN A 43 -8.37 11.79 -8.47
N THR A 44 -8.35 13.13 -8.52
CA THR A 44 -7.83 13.92 -9.65
C THR A 44 -6.38 14.35 -9.46
N SER A 45 -5.72 13.88 -8.40
CA SER A 45 -4.28 14.13 -8.20
C SER A 45 -3.44 13.44 -9.27
N SER A 46 -2.18 13.86 -9.39
CA SER A 46 -1.18 13.20 -10.23
C SER A 46 -0.11 12.59 -9.33
N LEU A 47 0.21 11.32 -9.56
CA LEU A 47 1.32 10.65 -8.91
C LEU A 47 2.52 10.65 -9.85
N GLN A 48 3.68 11.07 -9.33
CA GLN A 48 4.95 11.01 -10.03
C GLN A 48 5.77 9.83 -9.51
N PHE A 49 6.41 9.12 -10.43
CA PHE A 49 7.31 8.02 -10.14
C PHE A 49 8.78 8.48 -10.23
N GLY A 50 9.68 7.67 -9.68
CA GLY A 50 11.12 7.97 -9.68
C GLY A 50 11.76 8.03 -11.06
N ASP A 51 11.10 7.50 -12.09
CA ASP A 51 11.53 7.58 -13.50
C ASP A 51 10.98 8.82 -14.23
N SER A 52 10.43 9.79 -13.48
CA SER A 52 9.76 10.99 -13.99
C SER A 52 8.47 10.72 -14.78
N SER A 53 8.02 9.47 -14.86
CA SER A 53 6.69 9.16 -15.38
C SER A 53 5.63 9.60 -14.36
N SER A 54 4.40 9.79 -14.85
CA SER A 54 3.28 10.13 -13.98
C SER A 54 2.02 9.39 -14.39
N THR A 55 1.12 9.20 -13.42
CA THR A 55 -0.19 8.61 -13.66
C THR A 55 -1.24 9.30 -12.82
N THR A 56 -2.48 9.33 -13.33
CA THR A 56 -3.64 9.78 -12.57
C THR A 56 -4.28 8.56 -11.91
N PRO A 57 -4.47 8.57 -10.59
CA PRO A 57 -5.19 7.50 -9.93
C PRO A 57 -6.62 7.34 -10.43
N ILE A 58 -7.13 6.11 -10.33
CA ILE A 58 -8.55 5.84 -10.59
C ILE A 58 -9.38 6.42 -9.44
N GLY A 59 -8.89 6.28 -8.21
CA GLY A 59 -9.53 6.82 -7.04
C GLY A 59 -8.84 6.41 -5.74
N LEU A 60 -9.49 6.72 -4.63
CA LEU A 60 -9.03 6.51 -3.27
C LEU A 60 -10.08 5.70 -2.50
N ILE A 61 -9.63 4.67 -1.79
CA ILE A 61 -10.45 3.92 -0.84
C ILE A 61 -9.95 4.30 0.54
N LYS A 62 -10.83 4.84 1.38
CA LYS A 62 -10.51 5.28 2.73
C LYS A 62 -10.77 4.21 3.78
N ASP A 63 -10.04 4.30 4.89
CA ASP A 63 -10.23 3.49 6.10
C ASP A 63 -10.32 1.97 5.84
N PHE A 64 -9.61 1.48 4.83
CA PHE A 64 -9.62 0.06 4.48
C PHE A 64 -8.78 -0.74 5.46
N THR A 65 -9.24 -1.94 5.82
CA THR A 65 -8.58 -2.76 6.84
C THR A 65 -7.35 -3.48 6.30
N LEU A 66 -6.18 -3.14 6.86
CA LEU A 66 -4.94 -3.90 6.73
C LEU A 66 -4.66 -4.66 8.03
N LYS A 67 -4.27 -5.93 7.94
CA LYS A 67 -3.81 -6.73 9.08
C LYS A 67 -2.36 -7.14 8.93
N ILE A 68 -1.60 -6.99 10.00
CA ILE A 68 -0.20 -7.41 10.10
C ILE A 68 -0.05 -8.14 11.43
N GLY A 69 0.20 -9.45 11.39
CA GLY A 69 0.16 -10.28 12.59
C GLY A 69 -1.21 -10.17 13.28
N ALA A 70 -1.21 -9.77 14.55
CA ALA A 70 -2.43 -9.56 15.35
C ALA A 70 -3.05 -8.16 15.17
N CYS A 71 -2.32 -7.22 14.55
CA CYS A 71 -2.72 -5.83 14.48
C CYS A 71 -3.62 -5.55 13.29
N THR A 72 -4.62 -4.70 13.52
CA THR A 72 -5.59 -4.25 12.51
C THR A 72 -5.50 -2.74 12.40
N ILE A 73 -5.12 -2.24 11.23
CA ILE A 73 -4.80 -0.84 10.99
C ILE A 73 -5.67 -0.35 9.83
N PRO A 74 -6.48 0.71 10.02
CA PRO A 74 -7.16 1.36 8.91
C PRO A 74 -6.14 2.12 8.05
N ILE A 75 -6.23 1.95 6.74
CA ILE A 75 -5.36 2.63 5.77
C ILE A 75 -6.16 3.18 4.59
N ASP A 76 -5.71 4.31 4.08
CA ASP A 76 -6.18 4.82 2.81
C ASP A 76 -5.32 4.22 1.69
N VAL A 77 -5.96 3.66 0.66
CA VAL A 77 -5.28 3.04 -0.49
C VAL A 77 -5.70 3.68 -1.80
N THR A 78 -4.69 4.09 -2.57
CA THR A 78 -4.86 4.67 -3.90
C THR A 78 -4.91 3.55 -4.94
N VAL A 79 -5.90 3.60 -5.83
CA VAL A 79 -6.10 2.58 -6.86
C VAL A 79 -5.55 3.08 -8.19
N LEU A 80 -4.63 2.30 -8.78
CA LEU A 80 -3.99 2.62 -10.06
C LEU A 80 -4.33 1.60 -11.16
N LYS A 81 -4.38 2.08 -12.41
CA LYS A 81 -4.43 1.22 -13.60
C LYS A 81 -3.01 0.75 -13.92
N MET A 82 -2.70 -0.49 -13.55
CA MET A 82 -1.37 -1.09 -13.74
C MET A 82 -1.38 -2.09 -14.89
N ALA A 83 -0.21 -2.32 -15.50
CA ALA A 83 -0.05 -3.37 -16.50
C ALA A 83 -0.24 -4.75 -15.87
N THR A 84 -1.05 -5.59 -16.50
CA THR A 84 -1.48 -6.91 -15.99
C THR A 84 -0.40 -8.00 -16.09
N GLU A 85 0.74 -7.71 -16.74
CA GLU A 85 1.76 -8.71 -17.05
C GLU A 85 2.67 -9.05 -15.87
N LYS A 86 2.59 -8.32 -14.75
CA LYS A 86 3.40 -8.57 -13.55
C LYS A 86 2.53 -8.55 -12.30
N ARG A 87 2.90 -9.39 -11.33
CA ARG A 87 2.35 -9.34 -9.97
C ARG A 87 2.66 -7.95 -9.40
N VAL A 88 1.66 -7.08 -9.33
CA VAL A 88 1.81 -5.75 -8.75
C VAL A 88 1.79 -5.91 -7.22
N PRO A 89 2.86 -5.54 -6.51
CA PRO A 89 2.84 -5.63 -5.05
C PRO A 89 1.88 -4.58 -4.47
N LEU A 90 1.25 -4.91 -3.34
CA LEU A 90 0.71 -3.88 -2.45
C LEU A 90 1.88 -2.99 -2.00
N ILE A 91 1.81 -1.68 -2.25
CA ILE A 91 2.83 -0.73 -1.79
C ILE A 91 2.28 0.00 -0.57
N LEU A 92 3.04 -0.04 0.51
CA LEU A 92 2.77 0.65 1.76
C LEU A 92 3.72 1.83 1.87
N GLY A 93 3.16 3.00 1.62
CA GLY A 93 3.88 4.25 1.56
C GLY A 93 4.01 4.94 2.91
N THR A 94 4.53 6.16 2.86
CA THR A 94 4.75 7.04 4.01
C THR A 94 3.50 7.21 4.90
N PRO A 95 2.26 7.32 4.39
CA PRO A 95 1.08 7.43 5.25
C PRO A 95 0.92 6.23 6.20
N PHE A 96 1.01 4.99 5.68
CA PHE A 96 0.96 3.80 6.54
C PHE A 96 2.14 3.77 7.51
N LEU A 97 3.36 4.03 7.01
CA LEU A 97 4.58 3.98 7.81
C LEU A 97 4.56 5.00 8.96
N THR A 98 3.97 6.17 8.73
CA THR A 98 3.79 7.19 9.77
C THR A 98 2.79 6.72 10.82
N THR A 99 1.64 6.18 10.42
CA THR A 99 0.61 5.68 11.34
C THR A 99 1.16 4.64 12.32
N VAL A 100 1.93 3.68 11.81
CA VAL A 100 2.48 2.59 12.63
C VAL A 100 3.79 2.94 13.34
N GLY A 101 4.31 4.15 13.16
CA GLY A 101 5.61 4.56 13.71
C GLY A 101 6.76 3.68 13.19
N ALA A 102 6.79 3.41 11.88
CA ALA A 102 7.77 2.51 11.30
C ALA A 102 9.21 3.01 11.46
N CYS A 103 10.11 2.13 11.90
CA CYS A 103 11.55 2.35 11.92
C CYS A 103 12.22 1.40 10.92
N ILE A 104 12.95 1.95 9.95
CA ILE A 104 13.66 1.20 8.93
C ILE A 104 15.16 1.22 9.24
N ASP A 105 15.69 0.05 9.59
CA ASP A 105 17.11 -0.17 9.84
C ASP A 105 17.75 -0.80 8.59
N PHE A 106 18.49 0.03 7.85
CA PHE A 106 19.18 -0.39 6.64
C PHE A 106 20.38 -1.29 6.91
N ALA A 107 21.10 -1.08 8.02
CA ALA A 107 22.28 -1.88 8.34
C ALA A 107 21.88 -3.33 8.67
N ASN A 108 20.79 -3.48 9.43
CA ASN A 108 20.28 -4.78 9.86
C ASN A 108 19.19 -5.35 8.95
N LYS A 109 18.82 -4.63 7.89
CA LYS A 109 17.74 -5.00 6.95
C LYS A 109 16.43 -5.36 7.67
N LYS A 110 16.07 -4.55 8.68
CA LYS A 110 14.88 -4.75 9.51
C LYS A 110 13.91 -3.57 9.40
N VAL A 111 12.61 -3.87 9.41
CA VAL A 111 11.56 -2.88 9.68
C VAL A 111 10.91 -3.24 11.01
N THR A 112 10.67 -2.24 11.85
CA THR A 112 9.95 -2.39 13.13
C THR A 112 8.74 -1.45 13.11
N LEU A 113 7.59 -1.92 13.59
CA LEU A 113 6.36 -1.14 13.70
C LEU A 113 6.14 -0.84 15.18
N VAL A 114 6.21 0.43 15.59
CA VAL A 114 6.23 0.81 17.02
C VAL A 114 4.82 0.87 17.62
N ASN A 115 3.82 1.25 16.82
CA ASN A 115 2.43 1.38 17.28
C ASN A 115 1.57 0.16 16.93
N GLY A 116 2.21 -0.95 16.57
CA GLY A 116 1.57 -2.19 16.11
C GLY A 116 1.98 -3.41 16.93
N ASP A 117 2.30 -3.22 18.21
CA ASP A 117 2.51 -4.27 19.21
C ASP A 117 1.37 -4.27 20.25
#